data_AF-A0A2H9PPP9-F1
#
_entry.id   AF-A0A2H9PPP9-F1
#
_cell.length_a   1.000
_cell.length_b   1.000
_cell.length_c   1.000
_cell.angle_alpha   90.00
_cell.angle_beta   90.00
_cell.angle_gamma   90.00
#
_symmetry.space_group_name_H-M   'P 1'
#
loop_
_entity.id
_entity.type
_entity.pdbx_description
1 polymer ?
#
loop_
_entity_poly.entity_id
_entity_poly.type
_entity_poly.pdbx_seq_one_letter_code
_entity_poly.pdbx_strand_id
1 'polypeptide(L)'
;MNRTQKDRQILFNKYEGKCAYCGDDLKKGWHVDHIEPIVRNWLDGSCKNPHLKNNIENKNPSCASCNIQKNSFSIEEFRYNIKKFVELLNKNSTQYKFAKRYGLIKETEVEVKFYFEKINKQPLAS
;
A
#
# COMPACT_ATOMS: atom_id res chain seq x y z
N MET A 1 -6.27 -10.91 19.26
CA MET A 1 -6.86 -10.21 18.11
C MET A 1 -8.37 -10.38 18.21
N ASN A 2 -9.15 -9.30 18.27
CA ASN A 2 -10.56 -9.31 17.88
C ASN A 2 -10.80 -7.98 17.16
N ARG A 3 -10.48 -7.93 15.87
CA ARG A 3 -11.00 -6.89 14.98
C ARG A 3 -12.43 -7.32 14.70
N THR A 4 -13.41 -6.50 15.05
CA THR A 4 -14.79 -6.92 14.88
C THR A 4 -15.07 -7.06 13.38
N GLN A 5 -15.94 -7.99 13.00
CA GLN A 5 -16.37 -8.14 11.60
C GLN A 5 -16.90 -6.82 11.04
N LYS A 6 -17.49 -5.98 11.90
CA LYS A 6 -17.96 -4.63 11.60
C LYS A 6 -16.83 -3.70 11.14
N ASP A 7 -15.70 -3.66 11.85
CA ASP A 7 -14.55 -2.83 11.47
C ASP A 7 -14.00 -3.21 10.09
N ARG A 8 -13.96 -4.52 9.79
CA ARG A 8 -13.52 -4.99 8.47
C ARG A 8 -14.48 -4.57 7.37
N GLN A 9 -15.79 -4.60 7.60
CA GLN A 9 -16.76 -4.17 6.61
C GLN A 9 -16.68 -2.66 6.35
N ILE A 10 -16.54 -1.85 7.41
CA ILE A 10 -16.34 -0.40 7.29
C ILE A 10 -15.10 -0.11 6.44
N LEU A 11 -13.98 -0.78 6.73
CA LEU A 11 -12.74 -0.58 5.97
C LEU A 11 -12.83 -1.08 4.54
N PHE A 12 -13.52 -2.19 4.28
CA PHE A 12 -13.76 -2.66 2.92
C PHE A 12 -14.57 -1.63 2.12
N ASN A 13 -15.61 -1.07 2.73
CA ASN A 13 -16.49 -0.08 2.10
C ASN A 13 -15.83 1.30 1.93
N LYS A 14 -14.79 1.62 2.70
CA LYS A 14 -14.07 2.91 2.66
C LYS A 14 -13.64 3.32 1.25
N TYR A 15 -13.31 2.34 0.41
CA TYR A 15 -12.94 2.53 -0.99
C TYR A 15 -13.67 1.52 -1.89
N GLU A 16 -14.94 1.25 -1.61
CA GLU A 16 -15.83 0.43 -2.46
C GLU A 16 -15.25 -0.96 -2.80
N GLY A 17 -14.62 -1.61 -1.82
CA GLY A 17 -14.00 -2.92 -2.02
C GLY A 17 -12.72 -2.89 -2.83
N LYS A 18 -12.05 -1.75 -2.96
CA LYS A 18 -10.76 -1.59 -3.66
C LYS A 18 -9.59 -1.40 -2.69
N CYS A 19 -8.42 -1.82 -3.13
CA CYS A 19 -7.17 -1.58 -2.42
C CYS A 19 -6.90 -0.08 -2.37
N ALA A 20 -6.69 0.47 -1.17
CA ALA A 20 -6.42 1.88 -0.99
C ALA A 20 -5.15 2.35 -1.72
N TYR A 21 -4.21 1.44 -2.01
CA TYR A 21 -2.94 1.75 -2.66
C TYR A 21 -3.02 1.60 -4.18
N CYS A 22 -3.17 0.38 -4.71
CA CYS A 22 -3.16 0.15 -6.16
C CYS A 22 -4.51 0.41 -6.86
N GLY A 23 -5.63 0.34 -6.14
CA GLY A 23 -6.97 0.49 -6.70
C GLY A 23 -7.59 -0.80 -7.25
N ASP A 24 -6.88 -1.93 -7.21
CA ASP A 24 -7.43 -3.23 -7.61
C ASP A 24 -8.54 -3.69 -6.65
N ASP A 25 -9.46 -4.50 -7.16
CA ASP A 25 -10.52 -5.11 -6.35
C ASP A 25 -9.93 -6.04 -5.27
N LEU A 26 -10.44 -5.89 -4.05
CA LEU A 26 -10.03 -6.68 -2.90
C LEU A 26 -10.59 -8.09 -3.01
N LYS A 27 -9.68 -9.07 -3.02
CA LYS A 27 -10.02 -10.49 -3.01
C LYS A 27 -10.14 -11.03 -1.58
N LYS A 28 -10.63 -12.27 -1.45
CA LYS A 28 -10.59 -13.00 -0.19
C LYS A 28 -9.15 -13.00 0.37
N GLY A 29 -8.99 -12.67 1.65
CA GLY A 29 -7.68 -12.57 2.30
C GLY A 29 -7.03 -11.19 2.23
N TRP A 30 -7.75 -10.13 1.84
CA TRP A 30 -7.23 -8.76 1.95
C TRP A 30 -6.87 -8.37 3.39
N HIS A 31 -5.97 -7.40 3.54
CA HIS A 31 -5.39 -7.01 4.82
C HIS A 31 -5.86 -5.61 5.24
N VAL A 32 -5.99 -5.41 6.55
CA VAL A 32 -6.09 -4.06 7.11
C VAL A 32 -4.68 -3.61 7.45
N ASP A 33 -4.20 -2.64 6.68
CA ASP A 33 -2.90 -1.99 6.86
C ASP A 33 -3.02 -0.74 7.74
N HIS A 34 -1.97 -0.42 8.50
CA HIS A 34 -1.86 0.83 9.22
C HIS A 34 -1.10 1.85 8.37
N ILE A 35 -1.74 2.97 8.03
CA ILE A 35 -1.17 4.04 7.20
C ILE A 35 0.17 4.50 7.80
N GLU A 36 0.12 4.95 9.05
CA GLU A 36 1.29 5.08 9.91
C GLU A 36 1.54 3.75 10.63
N PRO A 37 2.72 3.13 10.43
CA PRO A 37 3.02 1.83 10.98
C PRO A 37 3.20 1.89 12.49
N ILE A 38 2.73 0.84 13.16
CA ILE A 38 2.98 0.59 14.57
C ILE A 38 4.13 -0.41 14.64
N VAL A 39 5.31 0.09 14.98
CA VAL A 39 6.55 -0.70 14.93
C VAL A 39 6.89 -1.16 16.34
N ARG A 40 6.96 -2.48 16.53
CA ARG A 40 7.45 -3.06 17.79
C ARG A 40 8.99 -3.11 17.73
N ASN A 41 9.62 -2.57 18.76
CA ASN A 41 11.04 -2.80 19.01
C ASN A 41 11.20 -4.18 19.66
N TRP A 42 11.97 -5.06 19.03
CA TRP A 42 12.19 -6.42 19.51
C TRP A 42 13.20 -6.50 20.65
N LEU A 43 14.02 -5.46 20.85
CA LEU A 43 15.04 -5.43 21.89
C LEU A 43 14.45 -5.13 23.27
N ASP A 44 13.54 -4.17 23.36
CA ASP A 44 12.98 -3.68 24.63
C ASP A 44 11.46 -3.88 24.75
N GLY A 45 10.81 -4.41 23.71
CA GLY A 45 9.36 -4.62 23.67
C GLY A 45 8.52 -3.35 23.52
N SER A 46 9.16 -2.17 23.43
CA SER A 46 8.47 -0.91 23.20
C SER A 46 7.79 -0.89 21.83
N CYS A 47 6.81 -0.01 21.66
CA CYS A 47 6.09 0.15 20.40
C CYS A 47 6.09 1.62 20.02
N LYS A 48 6.48 1.92 18.77
CA LYS A 48 6.28 3.23 18.15
C LYS A 48 4.81 3.37 17.76
N ASN A 49 4.23 4.54 18.01
CA ASN A 49 2.84 4.88 17.68
C ASN A 49 1.75 3.93 18.25
N PRO A 50 1.84 3.48 19.53
CA PRO A 50 0.91 2.50 20.07
C PRO A 50 -0.53 3.03 20.14
N HIS A 51 -0.69 4.36 20.28
CA HIS A 51 -1.98 5.05 20.32
C HIS A 51 -2.78 4.91 19.00
N LEU A 52 -2.13 4.63 17.87
CA LEU A 52 -2.79 4.49 16.57
C LEU A 52 -3.46 3.13 16.35
N LYS A 53 -3.28 2.16 17.26
CA LYS A 53 -3.73 0.76 17.10
C LYS A 53 -5.23 0.64 16.85
N ASN A 54 -6.02 1.45 17.53
CA ASN A 54 -7.48 1.42 17.43
C ASN A 54 -8.05 2.54 16.55
N ASN A 55 -7.20 3.45 16.04
CA ASN A 55 -7.64 4.51 15.16
C ASN A 55 -8.02 3.93 13.79
N ILE A 56 -9.30 4.04 13.42
CA ILE A 56 -9.82 3.57 12.12
C ILE A 56 -9.37 4.45 10.97
N GLU A 57 -9.13 5.74 11.21
CA GLU A 57 -8.62 6.66 10.19
C GLU A 57 -7.18 6.32 9.79
N ASN A 58 -6.39 5.79 10.73
CA ASN A 58 -5.06 5.25 10.44
C ASN A 58 -5.09 3.87 9.75
N LYS A 59 -6.25 3.37 9.33
CA LYS A 59 -6.39 2.05 8.70
C LYS A 59 -6.89 2.19 7.27
N ASN A 60 -6.32 1.36 6.41
CA ASN A 60 -6.74 1.22 5.02
C ASN A 60 -6.92 -0.26 4.65
N PRO A 61 -7.89 -0.58 3.77
CA PRO A 61 -7.93 -1.88 3.14
C PRO A 61 -6.80 -2.00 2.10
N SER A 62 -6.11 -3.12 2.10
CA SER A 62 -4.95 -3.38 1.25
C SER A 62 -5.03 -4.77 0.64
N CYS A 63 -4.65 -4.90 -0.63
CA CYS A 63 -4.38 -6.21 -1.20
C CYS A 63 -3.09 -6.78 -0.57
N ALA A 64 -2.92 -8.11 -0.63
CA ALA A 64 -1.76 -8.78 -0.04
C ALA A 64 -0.43 -8.24 -0.59
N SER A 65 -0.34 -7.99 -1.90
CA SER A 65 0.86 -7.46 -2.55
C SER A 65 1.24 -6.09 -2.01
N CYS A 66 0.31 -5.12 -2.00
CA CYS A 66 0.59 -3.78 -1.48
C CYS A 66 0.92 -3.80 0.02
N ASN A 67 0.25 -4.63 0.82
CA ASN A 67 0.55 -4.76 2.24
C ASN A 67 1.98 -5.29 2.47
N ILE A 68 2.40 -6.30 1.71
CA ILE A 68 3.76 -6.86 1.79
C ILE A 68 4.80 -5.81 1.37
N GLN A 69 4.55 -5.12 0.26
CA GLN A 69 5.50 -4.12 -0.27
C GLN A 69 5.58 -2.87 0.62
N LYS A 70 4.46 -2.42 1.20
CA LYS A 70 4.44 -1.29 2.13
C LYS A 70 5.13 -1.64 3.44
N ASN A 71 4.91 -2.85 3.98
CA ASN A 71 5.53 -3.28 5.23
C ASN A 71 5.39 -2.20 6.34
N SER A 72 6.48 -1.84 7.00
CA SER A 72 6.55 -0.79 8.01
C SER A 72 6.96 0.57 7.44
N PHE A 73 6.84 0.79 6.13
CA PHE A 73 7.11 2.09 5.52
C PHE A 73 5.93 3.05 5.72
N SER A 74 6.26 4.33 5.85
CA SER A 74 5.33 5.42 5.63
C SER A 74 4.84 5.45 4.17
N ILE A 75 3.80 6.25 3.91
CA ILE A 75 3.24 6.41 2.56
C ILE A 75 4.28 6.94 1.57
N GLU A 76 5.08 7.92 1.98
CA GLU A 76 6.08 8.51 1.08
C GLU A 76 7.30 7.60 0.86
N GLU A 77 7.73 6.84 1.88
CA GLU A 77 8.75 5.80 1.70
C GLU A 77 8.24 4.69 0.78
N PHE A 78 6.98 4.26 0.93
CA PHE A 78 6.38 3.27 0.04
C PHE A 78 6.31 3.77 -1.40
N ARG A 79 5.90 5.03 -1.61
CA ARG A 79 5.88 5.67 -2.93
C ARG A 79 7.27 5.73 -3.55
N TYR A 80 8.26 6.14 -2.77
CA TYR A 80 9.67 6.20 -3.19
C TYR A 80 10.18 4.81 -3.61
N ASN A 81 9.89 3.78 -2.81
CA ASN A 81 10.29 2.41 -3.11
C ASN A 81 9.67 1.90 -4.43
N ILE A 82 8.39 2.17 -4.68
CA ILE A 82 7.75 1.81 -5.96
C ILE A 82 8.46 2.48 -7.14
N LYS A 83 8.78 3.78 -7.02
CA LYS A 83 9.52 4.50 -8.07
C LYS A 83 10.90 3.88 -8.33
N LYS A 84 11.56 3.37 -7.29
CA LYS A 84 12.86 2.69 -7.40
C LYS A 84 12.80 1.30 -8.03
N PHE A 85 11.63 0.68 -8.16
CA PHE A 85 11.54 -0.67 -8.76
C PHE A 85 12.09 -0.74 -10.18
N VAL A 86 11.82 0.26 -11.02
CA VAL A 86 12.37 0.29 -12.39
C VAL A 86 13.89 0.35 -12.38
N GLU A 87 14.48 1.19 -11.52
CA GLU A 87 15.94 1.26 -11.36
C GLU A 87 16.53 -0.06 -10.86
N LEU A 88 15.91 -0.67 -9.85
CA LEU A 88 16.34 -1.96 -9.30
C LEU A 88 16.20 -3.09 -10.32
N LEU A 89 15.14 -3.11 -11.13
CA LEU A 89 14.96 -4.07 -12.22
C LEU A 89 16.04 -3.90 -13.29
N ASN A 90 16.33 -2.66 -13.69
CA ASN A 90 17.44 -2.36 -14.60
C ASN A 90 18.79 -2.75 -14.03
N LYS A 91 18.99 -2.69 -12.70
CA LYS A 91 20.26 -3.09 -12.08
C LYS A 91 20.37 -4.61 -11.96
N ASN A 92 19.33 -5.26 -11.45
CA ASN A 92 19.41 -6.61 -10.89
C ASN A 92 18.76 -7.70 -11.75
N SER A 93 17.85 -7.38 -12.68
CA SER A 93 17.10 -8.39 -13.44
C SER A 93 17.58 -8.53 -14.89
N THR A 94 18.27 -9.63 -15.19
CA THR A 94 18.70 -9.96 -16.57
C THR A 94 17.51 -10.15 -17.52
N GLN A 95 16.44 -10.79 -17.06
CA GLN A 95 15.23 -10.99 -17.87
C GLN A 95 14.58 -9.66 -18.25
N TYR A 96 14.49 -8.72 -17.30
CA TYR A 96 13.95 -7.38 -17.54
C TYR A 96 14.78 -6.61 -18.57
N LYS A 97 16.12 -6.65 -18.44
CA LYS A 97 17.05 -6.03 -19.40
C LYS A 97 16.87 -6.58 -20.83
N PHE A 98 16.72 -7.90 -20.97
CA PHE A 98 16.48 -8.52 -22.28
C PHE A 98 15.12 -8.12 -22.86
N ALA A 99 14.04 -8.22 -22.08
CA ALA A 99 12.71 -7.81 -22.55
C ALA A 99 12.69 -6.34 -23.01
N LYS A 100 13.37 -5.44 -22.28
CA LYS A 100 13.56 -4.04 -22.68
C LYS A 100 14.39 -3.91 -23.97
N ARG A 101 15.51 -4.64 -24.10
CA ARG A 101 16.38 -4.63 -25.30
C ARG A 101 15.63 -5.04 -26.56
N TYR A 102 14.71 -6.00 -26.47
CA TYR A 102 13.89 -6.45 -27.59
C TYR A 102 12.57 -5.66 -27.75
N GLY A 103 12.39 -4.57 -27.00
CA GLY A 103 11.23 -3.69 -27.13
C GLY A 103 9.92 -4.24 -26.55
N LEU A 104 9.96 -5.31 -25.74
CA LEU A 104 8.79 -5.90 -25.09
C LEU A 104 8.31 -5.10 -23.86
N ILE A 105 9.17 -4.21 -23.34
CA ILE A 105 8.88 -3.36 -22.18
C ILE A 105 9.22 -1.92 -22.52
N LYS A 106 8.31 -0.99 -22.20
CA LYS A 106 8.55 0.45 -22.21
C LYS A 106 8.45 1.00 -20.78
N GLU A 107 9.49 1.71 -20.37
CA GLU A 107 9.51 2.39 -19.07
C GLU A 107 8.78 3.74 -19.16
N THR A 108 8.14 4.13 -18.05
CA THR A 108 7.42 5.39 -17.93
C THR A 108 7.74 6.03 -16.58
N GLU A 109 7.80 7.36 -16.55
CA GLU A 109 8.04 8.12 -15.33
C GLU A 109 6.73 8.65 -14.72
N VAL A 110 5.69 7.80 -14.73
CA VAL A 110 4.40 8.19 -14.16
C VAL A 110 4.53 8.45 -12.66
N GLU A 111 3.89 9.52 -12.20
CA GLU A 111 3.79 9.80 -10.78
C GLU A 111 2.98 8.68 -10.11
N VAL A 112 3.61 7.97 -9.17
CA VAL A 112 2.92 6.98 -8.33
C VAL A 112 1.92 7.73 -7.45
N LYS A 113 0.62 7.61 -7.76
CA LYS A 113 -0.51 8.10 -6.95
C LYS A 113 -1.31 6.92 -6.42
N PHE A 114 -1.51 6.87 -5.11
CA PHE A 114 -2.32 5.83 -4.49
C PHE A 114 -3.81 6.08 -4.73
N TYR A 115 -4.60 5.02 -4.73
CA TYR A 115 -6.04 5.11 -5.01
C TYR A 115 -6.77 6.04 -4.04
N PHE A 116 -6.47 5.96 -2.74
CA PHE A 116 -7.09 6.85 -1.75
C PHE A 116 -6.85 8.34 -2.02
N GLU A 117 -5.71 8.69 -2.61
CA GLU A 117 -5.36 10.08 -2.96
C GLU A 117 -6.13 10.58 -4.18
N LYS A 118 -6.54 9.67 -5.06
CA LYS A 118 -7.33 9.99 -6.26
C LYS A 118 -8.78 10.27 -5.86
N ILE A 119 -9.34 9.45 -4.98
CA ILE A 119 -10.72 9.58 -4.52
C ILE A 119 -10.90 10.79 -3.61
N ASN A 120 -9.98 11.03 -2.68
CA ASN A 120 -10.08 12.18 -1.76
C ASN A 120 -9.85 13.55 -2.44
N LYS A 121 -9.39 13.57 -3.70
CA LYS A 121 -9.23 14.79 -4.51
C LYS A 121 -10.41 15.07 -5.44
N GLN A 122 -11.36 14.13 -5.59
CA GLN A 122 -12.61 14.46 -6.24
C GLN A 122 -13.46 15.27 -5.26
N PRO A 123 -13.95 16.47 -5.63
CA PRO A 123 -14.95 17.13 -4.80
C PRO A 123 -16.12 16.15 -4.68
N LEU A 124 -16.59 15.93 -3.45
CA LEU A 124 -17.83 15.21 -3.17
C LEU A 124 -18.87 15.72 -4.16
N ALA A 125 -19.23 14.89 -5.14
CA ALA A 125 -20.38 15.18 -5.98
C ALA A 125 -21.58 15.10 -5.04
N SER A 126 -22.10 16.28 -4.71
CA SER A 126 -23.33 16.55 -3.98
C SER A 126 -24.53 15.93 -4.66
#